data_AF-M3HWB5-F1
#
_entry.id   AF-M3HWB5-F1
#
_cell.length_a   1.000
_cell.length_b   1.000
_cell.length_c   1.000
_cell.angle_alpha   90.00
_cell.angle_beta   90.00
_cell.angle_gamma   90.00
#
_symmetry.space_group_name_H-M   'P 1'
#
loop_
_entity.id
_entity.type
_entity.pdbx_description
1 polymer ?
#
loop_
_entity_poly.entity_id
_entity_poly.type
_entity_poly.pdbx_seq_one_letter_code
_entity_poly.pdbx_strand_id
1 'polypeptide(L)'
;MNKAESTYRIYTFEILAQEGDCGNLSPESPGVESIFYKLPEPAFLFDPSTLRFLAVNDAAIHLYGFSREEFAGMNLLEIRPEEDRTDMETAIQNFAKETGIRSRGVWRHWRKDKKFLYVKITTNRIPLGDSFAVLTILTNVSETIETSYALRQIRAEKQSIIESMSDRYFALSKDWRFISANRQSLITLGKPKEELIGRNIWDLYPGASVRFFRDKFELAVRTRKPITFEYKIIETGNVMEFRVFPFEEGVSVFFQDITEKRKRDSEQNILKEIALKIPKASSVKESFEILFETICKGTFWNFAQTWRFQNGKIVLEENSPWYSTEATFLRYRIACFETGFSPGEGVIGEVFSTHKIRFVNDVQKEKILKGQVLCFKPESGLGLQSLCEPDMKLTFWSFVPRLSWIQ
;
A
#
# COMPACT_ATOMS: atom_id res chain seq x y z
N MET A 1 -16.44 6.71 31.75
CA MET A 1 -16.91 7.98 32.32
C MET A 1 -16.58 9.10 31.35
N ASN A 2 -17.61 9.70 30.75
CA ASN A 2 -17.69 11.08 30.23
C ASN A 2 -18.94 11.13 29.34
N LYS A 3 -20.10 11.28 29.98
CA LYS A 3 -21.31 11.73 29.30
C LYS A 3 -21.12 13.22 29.08
N ALA A 4 -20.99 13.63 27.82
CA ALA A 4 -21.11 15.03 27.45
C ALA A 4 -22.51 15.51 27.85
N GLU A 5 -22.57 16.42 28.82
CA GLU A 5 -23.78 17.16 29.15
C GLU A 5 -24.14 18.03 27.95
N SER A 6 -25.11 17.57 27.17
CA SER A 6 -25.80 18.41 26.20
C SER A 6 -26.57 19.47 26.97
N THR A 7 -26.04 20.69 27.04
CA THR A 7 -26.71 21.84 27.66
C THR A 7 -27.89 22.24 26.77
N TYR A 8 -29.06 21.66 27.02
CA TYR A 8 -30.30 22.11 26.39
C TYR A 8 -30.69 23.45 27.01
N ARG A 9 -30.64 24.55 26.23
CA ARG A 9 -31.34 25.78 26.60
C ARG A 9 -32.84 25.56 26.36
N ILE A 10 -33.54 25.18 27.43
CA ILE A 10 -35.00 25.09 27.45
C ILE A 10 -35.52 26.53 27.57
N TYR A 11 -36.10 27.06 26.50
CA TYR A 11 -36.95 28.25 26.60
C TYR A 11 -38.36 27.76 26.95
N THR A 12 -38.67 27.69 28.23
CA THR A 12 -40.04 27.56 28.72
C THR A 12 -40.69 28.93 28.61
N PHE A 13 -41.54 29.12 27.60
CA PHE A 13 -42.51 30.21 27.64
C PHE A 13 -43.66 29.74 28.55
N GLU A 14 -43.56 30.04 29.85
CA GLU A 14 -44.75 30.10 30.69
C GLU A 14 -45.58 31.27 30.18
N ILE A 15 -46.67 30.96 29.47
CA ILE A 15 -47.74 31.92 29.26
C ILE A 15 -48.41 32.09 30.64
N LEU A 16 -47.87 33.01 31.45
CA LEU A 16 -48.60 33.57 32.57
C LEU A 16 -49.69 34.49 32.00
N ALA A 17 -50.74 33.88 31.46
CA ALA A 17 -52.03 34.53 31.50
C ALA A 17 -52.49 34.46 32.96
N GLN A 18 -52.20 35.52 33.72
CA GLN A 18 -52.90 35.74 34.98
C GLN A 18 -54.39 35.83 34.65
N GLU A 19 -55.20 34.96 35.26
CA GLU A 19 -56.64 35.13 35.35
C GLU A 19 -56.91 36.46 36.08
N GLY A 20 -57.16 37.52 35.33
CA GLY A 20 -57.41 38.86 35.88
C GLY A 20 -57.60 39.91 34.79
N ASP A 21 -58.85 40.28 34.59
CA ASP A 21 -59.39 41.36 33.74
C ASP A 21 -59.29 41.20 32.22
N CYS A 22 -60.42 40.71 31.66
CA CYS A 22 -60.89 41.04 30.32
C CYS A 22 -61.13 42.56 30.21
N GLY A 23 -60.06 43.32 29.98
CA GLY A 23 -60.11 44.73 29.58
C GLY A 23 -59.49 44.90 28.20
N ASN A 24 -60.31 44.79 27.15
CA ASN A 24 -60.06 45.27 25.77
C ASN A 24 -58.60 45.24 25.28
N LEU A 25 -58.12 44.07 24.84
CA LEU A 25 -57.06 44.04 23.83
C LEU A 25 -57.72 44.12 22.45
N SER A 26 -57.66 45.30 21.85
CA SER A 26 -58.02 45.53 20.45
C SER A 26 -57.16 44.68 19.50
N PRO A 27 -57.65 44.33 18.31
CA PRO A 27 -56.99 43.42 17.37
C PRO A 27 -55.76 44.00 16.63
N GLU A 28 -55.08 44.99 17.20
CA GLU A 28 -53.91 45.65 16.59
C GLU A 28 -52.65 45.54 17.47
N SER A 29 -52.26 44.31 17.85
CA SER A 29 -50.98 44.06 18.51
C SER A 29 -49.99 43.39 17.55
N PRO A 30 -49.24 44.15 16.72
CA PRO A 30 -48.27 43.63 15.74
C PRO A 30 -47.06 42.88 16.35
N GLY A 31 -47.04 42.63 17.66
CA GLY A 31 -45.88 42.11 18.39
C GLY A 31 -45.66 40.61 18.28
N VAL A 32 -46.71 39.77 18.32
CA VAL A 32 -46.54 38.31 18.47
C VAL A 32 -46.22 37.62 17.14
N GLU A 33 -46.87 38.01 16.04
CA GLU A 33 -46.52 37.50 14.70
C GLU A 33 -45.11 37.93 14.26
N SER A 34 -44.71 39.15 14.61
CA SER A 34 -43.37 39.68 14.28
C SER A 34 -42.25 38.84 14.88
N ILE A 35 -42.43 38.31 16.10
CA ILE A 35 -41.41 37.53 16.79
C ILE A 35 -41.09 36.24 16.02
N PHE A 36 -42.10 35.49 15.56
CA PHE A 36 -41.87 34.25 14.82
C PHE A 36 -41.02 34.48 13.57
N TYR A 37 -41.36 35.50 12.78
CA TYR A 37 -40.65 35.81 11.54
C TYR A 37 -39.19 36.24 11.76
N LYS A 38 -38.89 36.84 12.92
CA LYS A 38 -37.55 37.28 13.30
C LYS A 38 -36.75 36.28 14.14
N LEU A 39 -37.27 35.08 14.39
CA LEU A 39 -36.49 34.04 15.07
C LEU A 39 -35.23 33.69 14.27
N PRO A 40 -34.06 33.59 14.93
CA PRO A 40 -32.79 33.28 14.25
C PRO A 40 -32.71 31.80 13.81
N GLU A 41 -33.48 30.93 14.46
CA GLU A 41 -33.56 29.52 14.11
C GLU A 41 -34.57 29.31 12.97
N PRO A 42 -34.20 28.61 11.88
CA PRO A 42 -35.12 28.30 10.80
C PRO A 42 -36.33 27.51 11.29
N ALA A 43 -37.52 28.03 11.04
CA ALA A 43 -38.77 27.44 11.51
C ALA A 43 -39.91 27.61 10.51
N PHE A 44 -40.82 26.64 10.50
CA PHE A 44 -42.08 26.73 9.76
C PHE A 44 -43.22 26.08 10.53
N LEU A 45 -44.44 26.55 10.26
CA LEU A 45 -45.69 25.90 10.64
C LEU A 45 -46.29 25.24 9.40
N PHE A 46 -46.85 24.05 9.58
CA PHE A 46 -47.62 23.39 8.53
C PHE A 46 -48.89 22.74 9.09
N ASP A 47 -49.87 22.55 8.22
CA ASP A 47 -51.10 21.81 8.51
C ASP A 47 -50.83 20.31 8.34
N PRO A 48 -51.00 19.48 9.38
CA PRO A 48 -50.73 18.03 9.30
C PRO A 48 -51.71 17.26 8.41
N SER A 49 -52.88 17.84 8.06
CA SER A 49 -53.89 17.19 7.22
C SER A 49 -53.62 17.42 5.72
N THR A 50 -53.20 18.63 5.34
CA THR A 50 -52.94 19.01 3.95
C THR A 50 -51.44 19.06 3.60
N LEU A 51 -50.57 19.01 4.62
CA LEU A 51 -49.12 19.17 4.52
C LEU A 51 -48.65 20.52 3.97
N ARG A 52 -49.56 21.49 3.84
CA ARG A 52 -49.25 22.84 3.34
C ARG A 52 -48.57 23.67 4.42
N PHE A 53 -47.61 24.49 4.01
CA PHE A 53 -47.01 25.46 4.91
C PHE A 53 -48.01 26.56 5.25
N LEU A 54 -48.21 26.81 6.54
CA LEU A 54 -49.05 27.89 7.05
C LEU A 54 -48.22 29.16 7.27
N ALA A 55 -46.99 29.01 7.74
CA ALA A 55 -46.05 30.12 7.94
C ALA A 55 -44.61 29.62 7.88
N VAL A 56 -43.69 30.46 7.38
CA VAL A 56 -42.24 30.17 7.34
C VAL A 56 -41.51 31.42 7.81
N ASN A 57 -40.48 31.30 8.65
CA ASN A 57 -39.74 32.47 9.12
C ASN A 57 -38.62 32.91 8.17
N ASP A 58 -38.06 34.10 8.43
CA ASP A 58 -37.02 34.69 7.57
C ASP A 58 -35.76 33.79 7.54
N ALA A 59 -35.39 33.19 8.68
CA ALA A 59 -34.25 32.27 8.76
C ALA A 59 -34.42 31.02 7.87
N ALA A 60 -35.63 30.45 7.78
CA ALA A 60 -35.92 29.35 6.88
C ALA A 60 -35.89 29.79 5.41
N ILE A 61 -36.47 30.95 5.05
CA ILE A 61 -36.36 31.52 3.71
C ILE A 61 -34.89 31.62 3.27
N HIS A 62 -34.03 32.16 4.13
CA HIS A 62 -32.60 32.26 3.84
C HIS A 62 -31.90 30.89 3.72
N LEU A 63 -32.26 29.91 4.56
CA LEU A 63 -31.66 28.58 4.53
C LEU A 63 -31.98 27.82 3.23
N TYR A 64 -33.26 27.78 2.85
CA TYR A 64 -33.73 27.02 1.70
C TYR A 64 -33.60 27.76 0.37
N GLY A 65 -33.63 29.09 0.39
CA GLY A 65 -33.56 29.95 -0.79
C GLY A 65 -34.88 30.13 -1.54
N PHE A 66 -35.98 29.57 -1.05
CA PHE A 66 -37.33 29.86 -1.57
C PHE A 66 -37.88 31.13 -0.92
N SER A 67 -38.63 31.90 -1.71
CA SER A 67 -39.44 33.02 -1.22
C SER A 67 -40.61 32.52 -0.38
N ARG A 68 -41.20 33.45 0.38
CA ARG A 68 -42.35 33.19 1.24
C ARG A 68 -43.57 32.76 0.41
N GLU A 69 -43.76 33.40 -0.75
CA GLU A 69 -44.84 33.12 -1.70
C GLU A 69 -44.68 31.73 -2.32
N GLU A 70 -43.45 31.33 -2.66
CA GLU A 70 -43.15 29.97 -3.11
C GLU A 70 -43.50 28.96 -2.01
N PHE A 71 -43.05 29.17 -0.77
CA PHE A 71 -43.40 28.28 0.34
C PHE A 71 -44.92 28.17 0.57
N ALA A 72 -45.68 29.25 0.44
CA ALA A 72 -47.13 29.23 0.60
C ALA A 72 -47.85 28.39 -0.48
N GLY A 73 -47.25 28.29 -1.68
CA GLY A 73 -47.75 27.44 -2.76
C GLY A 73 -47.33 25.97 -2.65
N MET A 74 -46.34 25.66 -1.83
CA MET A 74 -45.73 24.34 -1.69
C MET A 74 -46.34 23.53 -0.52
N ASN A 75 -46.11 22.23 -0.56
CA ASN A 75 -46.31 21.35 0.58
C ASN A 75 -45.00 20.71 1.07
N LEU A 76 -45.08 20.08 2.25
CA LEU A 76 -43.94 19.49 2.95
C LEU A 76 -43.24 18.36 2.17
N LEU A 77 -43.92 17.67 1.25
CA LEU A 77 -43.33 16.59 0.43
C LEU A 77 -42.45 17.12 -0.72
N GLU A 78 -42.70 18.35 -1.18
CA GLU A 78 -41.99 18.96 -2.31
C GLU A 78 -40.56 19.36 -1.94
N ILE A 79 -40.31 19.66 -0.67
CA ILE A 79 -38.97 19.96 -0.17
C ILE A 79 -38.18 18.70 0.21
N ARG A 80 -38.58 17.50 -0.21
CA ARG A 80 -37.93 16.23 0.18
C ARG A 80 -37.66 15.32 -1.02
N PRO A 81 -36.65 14.43 -0.92
CA PRO A 81 -36.44 13.36 -1.88
C PRO A 81 -37.64 12.42 -1.90
N GLU A 82 -37.93 11.81 -3.04
CA GLU A 82 -39.09 10.94 -3.19
C GLU A 82 -38.99 9.69 -2.30
N GLU A 83 -37.77 9.20 -2.10
CA GLU A 83 -37.47 8.02 -1.30
C GLU A 83 -37.76 8.24 0.19
N ASP A 84 -37.70 9.48 0.66
CA ASP A 84 -37.92 9.84 2.08
C ASP A 84 -39.40 10.14 2.38
N ARG A 85 -40.30 10.13 1.37
CA ARG A 85 -41.72 10.49 1.54
C ARG A 85 -42.48 9.47 2.40
N THR A 86 -42.25 8.17 2.19
CA THR A 86 -42.91 7.09 2.95
C THR A 86 -42.59 7.16 4.45
N ASP A 87 -41.31 7.40 4.77
CA ASP A 87 -40.86 7.55 6.15
C ASP A 87 -41.45 8.81 6.80
N MET A 88 -41.60 9.88 6.01
CA MET A 88 -42.21 11.12 6.46
C MET A 88 -43.71 10.96 6.75
N GLU A 89 -44.46 10.31 5.87
CA GLU A 89 -45.89 10.03 6.09
C GLU A 89 -46.09 9.22 7.37
N THR A 90 -45.26 8.20 7.58
CA THR A 90 -45.24 7.40 8.81
C THR A 90 -44.94 8.28 10.03
N ALA A 91 -43.96 9.18 9.93
CA ALA A 91 -43.60 10.10 11.00
C ALA A 91 -44.75 11.07 11.37
N ILE A 92 -45.52 11.54 10.39
CA ILE A 92 -46.68 12.42 10.59
C ILE A 92 -47.86 11.66 11.21
N GLN A 93 -48.16 10.44 10.74
CA GLN A 93 -49.21 9.61 11.32
C GLN A 93 -48.95 9.28 12.80
N ASN A 94 -47.69 8.99 13.14
CA ASN A 94 -47.30 8.77 14.54
C ASN A 94 -47.43 10.07 15.36
N PHE A 95 -47.09 11.21 14.77
CA PHE A 95 -47.24 12.52 15.43
C PHE A 95 -48.70 12.91 15.68
N ALA A 96 -49.63 12.54 14.80
CA ALA A 96 -51.06 12.80 14.99
C ALA A 96 -51.60 12.22 16.32
N LYS A 97 -50.96 11.16 16.83
CA LYS A 97 -51.35 10.45 18.06
C LYS A 97 -50.61 10.91 19.33
N GLU A 98 -49.57 11.71 19.21
CA GLU A 98 -48.65 12.06 20.31
C GLU A 98 -48.68 13.55 20.65
N THR A 99 -48.41 13.92 21.91
CA THR A 99 -48.33 15.32 22.39
C THR A 99 -46.92 15.68 22.88
N GLY A 100 -46.55 16.97 22.79
CA GLY A 100 -45.29 17.54 23.30
C GLY A 100 -44.18 17.76 22.27
N ILE A 101 -43.08 18.39 22.72
CA ILE A 101 -41.89 18.70 21.91
C ILE A 101 -41.08 17.43 21.64
N ARG A 102 -40.73 17.16 20.38
CA ARG A 102 -39.98 15.96 19.98
C ARG A 102 -38.93 16.25 18.91
N SER A 103 -37.72 15.77 19.15
CA SER A 103 -36.69 15.65 18.10
C SER A 103 -37.02 14.44 17.22
N ARG A 104 -37.10 14.62 15.90
CA ARG A 104 -37.41 13.54 14.94
C ARG A 104 -36.20 13.13 14.09
N GLY A 105 -34.99 13.39 14.58
CA GLY A 105 -33.76 12.96 13.91
C GLY A 105 -33.38 13.87 12.73
N VAL A 106 -32.52 13.37 11.86
CA VAL A 106 -31.99 14.11 10.71
C VAL A 106 -32.74 13.70 9.44
N TRP A 107 -33.16 14.68 8.66
CA TRP A 107 -33.88 14.53 7.41
C TRP A 107 -33.15 15.20 6.27
N ARG A 108 -33.33 14.69 5.06
CA ARG A 108 -32.82 15.29 3.83
C ARG A 108 -33.92 16.11 3.19
N HIS A 109 -33.64 17.37 2.96
CA HIS A 109 -34.52 18.27 2.24
C HIS A 109 -33.84 18.78 0.96
N TRP A 110 -34.64 19.28 0.02
CA TRP A 110 -34.19 20.02 -1.14
C TRP A 110 -34.13 21.51 -0.84
N ARG A 111 -33.03 22.14 -1.24
CA ARG A 111 -32.96 23.59 -1.40
C ARG A 111 -33.39 23.97 -2.81
N LYS A 112 -33.66 25.26 -3.03
CA LYS A 112 -34.02 25.80 -4.36
C LYS A 112 -32.94 25.53 -5.42
N ASP A 113 -31.68 25.51 -5.02
CA ASP A 113 -30.53 25.19 -5.88
C ASP A 113 -30.37 23.68 -6.19
N LYS A 114 -31.34 22.84 -5.76
CA LYS A 114 -31.35 21.38 -5.89
C LYS A 114 -30.17 20.69 -5.19
N LYS A 115 -29.52 21.32 -4.22
CA LYS A 115 -28.61 20.62 -3.31
C LYS A 115 -29.36 20.04 -2.13
N PHE A 116 -28.86 18.92 -1.61
CA PHE A 116 -29.36 18.37 -0.37
C PHE A 116 -29.04 19.29 0.80
N LEU A 117 -30.02 19.45 1.68
CA LEU A 117 -29.88 20.07 2.98
C LEU A 117 -30.22 19.04 4.03
N TYR A 118 -29.29 18.78 4.93
CA TYR A 118 -29.52 17.90 6.07
C TYR A 118 -29.97 18.74 7.26
N VAL A 119 -31.16 18.47 7.77
CA VAL A 119 -31.74 19.19 8.91
C VAL A 119 -32.12 18.22 10.01
N LYS A 120 -31.68 18.53 11.22
CA LYS A 120 -32.24 17.91 12.41
C LYS A 120 -33.52 18.65 12.77
N ILE A 121 -34.64 17.94 12.85
CA ILE A 121 -35.94 18.58 13.05
C ILE A 121 -36.45 18.35 14.47
N THR A 122 -37.00 19.39 15.07
CA THR A 122 -37.72 19.34 16.33
C THR A 122 -39.13 19.88 16.10
N THR A 123 -40.14 19.10 16.44
CA THR A 123 -41.54 19.44 16.19
C THR A 123 -42.33 19.61 17.49
N ASN A 124 -43.33 20.49 17.45
CA ASN A 124 -44.30 20.67 18.52
C ASN A 124 -45.70 20.94 17.94
N ARG A 125 -46.74 20.51 18.66
CA ARG A 125 -48.14 20.78 18.29
C ARG A 125 -48.56 22.12 18.88
N ILE A 126 -49.20 22.95 18.05
CA ILE A 126 -49.76 24.23 18.48
C ILE A 126 -51.27 24.20 18.16
N PRO A 127 -52.16 24.44 19.15
CA PRO A 127 -53.59 24.56 18.91
C PRO A 127 -53.91 25.69 17.92
N LEU A 128 -54.79 25.44 16.95
CA LEU A 128 -55.22 26.42 15.96
C LEU A 128 -56.73 26.22 15.66
N GLY A 129 -57.58 26.93 16.41
CA GLY A 129 -59.04 26.72 16.36
C GLY A 129 -59.42 25.29 16.78
N ASP A 130 -60.27 24.64 15.98
CA ASP A 130 -60.67 23.23 16.16
C ASP A 130 -59.62 22.22 15.65
N SER A 131 -58.50 22.72 15.09
CA SER A 131 -57.40 21.90 14.56
C SER A 131 -56.09 22.21 15.30
N PHE A 132 -54.99 21.66 14.82
CA PHE A 132 -53.65 21.96 15.30
C PHE A 132 -52.68 22.16 14.14
N ALA A 133 -51.75 23.09 14.31
CA ALA A 133 -50.61 23.27 13.43
C ALA A 133 -49.37 22.59 14.03
N VAL A 134 -48.41 22.26 13.17
CA VAL A 134 -47.13 21.68 13.59
C VAL A 134 -46.03 22.70 13.42
N LEU A 135 -45.52 23.21 14.53
CA LEU A 135 -44.30 24.03 14.53
C LEU A 135 -43.11 23.11 14.39
N THR A 136 -42.30 23.35 13.37
CA THR A 136 -41.04 22.64 13.12
C THR A 136 -39.89 23.63 13.19
N ILE A 137 -38.93 23.37 14.06
CA ILE A 137 -37.65 24.07 14.14
C ILE A 137 -36.58 23.17 13.53
N LEU A 138 -35.70 23.76 12.74
CA LEU A 138 -34.70 23.06 11.95
C LEU A 138 -33.30 23.49 12.40
N THR A 139 -32.45 22.52 12.70
CA THR A 139 -31.01 22.77 12.88
C THR A 139 -30.30 22.25 11.64
N ASN A 140 -29.60 23.12 10.90
CA ASN A 140 -28.78 22.71 9.77
C ASN A 140 -27.58 21.87 10.26
N VAL A 141 -27.48 20.63 9.78
CA VAL A 141 -26.39 19.70 10.10
C VAL A 141 -25.65 19.23 8.85
N SER A 142 -25.84 19.92 7.72
CA SER A 142 -25.24 19.57 6.42
C SER A 142 -23.72 19.55 6.50
N GLU A 143 -23.10 20.62 7.02
CA GLU A 143 -21.66 20.71 7.18
C GLU A 143 -21.08 19.56 8.00
N THR A 144 -21.76 19.18 9.09
CA THR A 144 -21.33 18.07 9.95
C THR A 144 -21.36 16.73 9.20
N ILE A 145 -22.44 16.47 8.46
CA ILE A 145 -22.60 15.22 7.71
C ILE A 145 -21.62 15.16 6.55
N GLU A 146 -21.52 16.22 5.75
CA GLU A 146 -20.59 16.32 4.62
C GLU A 146 -19.14 16.15 5.07
N THR A 147 -18.73 16.82 6.15
CA THR A 147 -17.39 16.67 6.72
C THR A 147 -17.14 15.23 7.17
N SER A 148 -18.11 14.61 7.86
CA SER A 148 -17.98 13.23 8.32
C SER A 148 -17.86 12.24 7.16
N TYR A 149 -18.60 12.47 6.06
CA TYR A 149 -18.58 11.64 4.88
C TYR A 149 -17.26 11.80 4.12
N ALA A 150 -16.82 13.05 3.89
CA ALA A 150 -15.54 13.35 3.26
C ALA A 150 -14.36 12.72 4.03
N LEU A 151 -14.36 12.81 5.37
CA LEU A 151 -13.36 12.16 6.21
C LEU A 151 -13.38 10.63 6.06
N ARG A 152 -14.56 10.01 5.99
CA ARG A 152 -14.68 8.56 5.76
C ARG A 152 -14.16 8.17 4.39
N GLN A 153 -14.47 8.96 3.36
CA GLN A 153 -14.03 8.70 1.99
C GLN A 153 -12.50 8.80 1.87
N ILE A 154 -11.89 9.87 2.41
CA ILE A 154 -10.43 10.02 2.45
C ILE A 154 -9.77 8.86 3.20
N ARG A 155 -10.35 8.42 4.33
CA ARG A 155 -9.83 7.26 5.08
C ARG A 155 -9.92 5.96 4.28
N ALA A 156 -11.05 5.71 3.62
CA ALA A 156 -11.26 4.53 2.80
C ALA A 156 -10.32 4.51 1.59
N GLU A 157 -10.16 5.65 0.91
CA GLU A 157 -9.24 5.82 -0.22
C GLU A 157 -7.80 5.55 0.21
N LYS A 158 -7.34 6.18 1.30
CA LYS A 158 -5.99 5.94 1.84
C LYS A 158 -5.77 4.46 2.18
N GLN A 159 -6.74 3.80 2.79
CA GLN A 159 -6.65 2.39 3.13
C GLN A 159 -6.57 1.51 1.87
N SER A 160 -7.39 1.80 0.86
CA SER A 160 -7.40 1.09 -0.42
C SER A 160 -6.06 1.24 -1.17
N ILE A 161 -5.47 2.43 -1.16
CA ILE A 161 -4.14 2.68 -1.74
C ILE A 161 -3.09 1.79 -1.07
N ILE A 162 -3.04 1.76 0.27
CA ILE A 162 -2.09 0.93 1.01
C ILE A 162 -2.29 -0.56 0.74
N GLU A 163 -3.54 -1.01 0.65
CA GLU A 163 -3.87 -2.42 0.41
C GLU A 163 -3.56 -2.91 -1.01
N SER A 164 -3.66 -2.02 -2.00
CA SER A 164 -3.39 -2.33 -3.41
C SER A 164 -1.92 -2.20 -3.82
N MET A 165 -1.06 -1.66 -2.95
CA MET A 165 0.39 -1.60 -3.19
C MET A 165 1.00 -3.00 -3.35
N SER A 166 1.81 -3.17 -4.40
CA SER A 166 2.62 -4.36 -4.64
C SER A 166 3.77 -4.50 -3.63
N ASP A 167 4.31 -3.36 -3.19
CA ASP A 167 5.38 -3.32 -2.19
C ASP A 167 4.83 -3.78 -0.84
N ARG A 168 5.65 -4.49 -0.06
CA ARG A 168 5.26 -4.90 1.29
C ARG A 168 5.40 -3.70 2.20
N TYR A 169 4.34 -3.42 2.96
CA TYR A 169 4.26 -2.24 3.80
C TYR A 169 3.73 -2.58 5.18
N PHE A 170 4.39 -2.06 6.22
CA PHE A 170 3.80 -1.94 7.55
C PHE A 170 4.19 -0.62 8.20
N ALA A 171 3.41 -0.19 9.19
CA ALA A 171 3.73 0.94 10.04
C ALA A 171 3.79 0.52 11.51
N LEU A 172 4.72 1.12 12.24
CA LEU A 172 4.91 0.93 13.67
C LEU A 172 4.70 2.25 14.41
N SER A 173 4.19 2.16 15.63
CA SER A 173 4.10 3.30 16.56
C SER A 173 5.46 3.66 17.17
N LYS A 174 5.50 4.77 17.92
CA LYS A 174 6.65 5.15 18.77
C LYS A 174 7.09 4.04 19.72
N ASP A 175 6.16 3.21 20.17
CA ASP A 175 6.42 2.06 21.05
C ASP A 175 6.69 0.77 20.26
N TRP A 176 7.00 0.88 18.97
CA TRP A 176 7.31 -0.22 18.05
C TRP A 176 6.17 -1.23 17.87
N ARG A 177 4.92 -0.80 18.06
CA ARG A 177 3.73 -1.64 17.89
C ARG A 177 3.18 -1.49 16.47
N PHE A 178 2.74 -2.59 15.84
CA PHE A 178 2.13 -2.50 14.51
C PHE A 178 0.84 -1.67 14.54
N ILE A 179 0.79 -0.61 13.72
CA ILE A 179 -0.39 0.24 13.50
C ILE A 179 -1.16 -0.25 12.28
N SER A 180 -0.44 -0.62 11.22
CA SER A 180 -1.02 -1.08 9.96
C SER A 180 -0.06 -2.00 9.22
N ALA A 181 -0.59 -2.88 8.40
CA ALA A 181 0.15 -3.77 7.53
C ALA A 181 -0.70 -4.05 6.28
N ASN A 182 -0.10 -4.02 5.09
CA ASN A 182 -0.81 -4.38 3.86
C ASN A 182 -0.78 -5.88 3.61
N ARG A 183 -1.63 -6.38 2.71
CA ARG A 183 -1.77 -7.82 2.43
C ARG A 183 -0.44 -8.50 2.09
N GLN A 184 0.40 -7.85 1.30
CA GLN A 184 1.71 -8.41 0.88
C GLN A 184 2.66 -8.59 2.07
N SER A 185 2.66 -7.63 3.01
CA SER A 185 3.44 -7.76 4.24
C SER A 185 2.94 -8.89 5.12
N LEU A 186 1.62 -9.06 5.29
CA LEU A 186 1.04 -10.13 6.12
C LEU A 186 1.46 -11.52 5.63
N ILE A 187 1.41 -11.75 4.31
CA ILE A 187 1.84 -13.01 3.68
C ILE A 187 3.32 -13.29 4.01
N THR A 188 4.14 -12.25 3.95
CA THR A 188 5.61 -12.38 4.13
C THR A 188 6.01 -12.52 5.59
N LEU A 189 5.31 -11.81 6.46
CA LEU A 189 5.47 -11.88 7.92
C LEU A 189 4.87 -13.17 8.50
N GLY A 190 4.03 -13.87 7.73
CA GLY A 190 3.45 -15.16 8.09
C GLY A 190 2.43 -15.10 9.21
N LYS A 191 1.84 -13.93 9.47
CA LYS A 191 0.88 -13.71 10.56
C LYS A 191 -0.35 -12.95 10.06
N PRO A 192 -1.56 -13.31 10.53
CA PRO A 192 -2.77 -12.56 10.20
C PRO A 192 -2.74 -11.18 10.86
N LYS A 193 -3.57 -10.26 10.34
CA LYS A 193 -3.59 -8.86 10.79
C LYS A 193 -3.93 -8.76 12.28
N GLU A 194 -4.85 -9.58 12.75
CA GLU A 194 -5.37 -9.61 14.11
C GLU A 194 -4.30 -9.98 15.14
N GLU A 195 -3.31 -10.78 14.74
CA GLU A 195 -2.18 -11.16 15.60
C GLU A 195 -1.04 -10.14 15.57
N LEU A 196 -0.96 -9.32 14.52
CA LEU A 196 0.11 -8.33 14.35
C LEU A 196 -0.26 -6.98 14.98
N ILE A 197 -1.45 -6.46 14.69
CA ILE A 197 -1.82 -5.10 15.08
C ILE A 197 -1.79 -4.94 16.62
N GLY A 198 -1.13 -3.88 17.09
CA GLY A 198 -0.94 -3.57 18.51
C GLY A 198 0.17 -4.36 19.20
N ARG A 199 0.72 -5.42 18.58
CA ARG A 199 1.87 -6.15 19.12
C ARG A 199 3.17 -5.44 18.81
N ASN A 200 4.14 -5.56 19.70
CA ASN A 200 5.47 -5.02 19.51
C ASN A 200 6.26 -5.91 18.54
N ILE A 201 6.92 -5.29 17.55
CA ILE A 201 7.68 -6.02 16.52
C ILE A 201 8.84 -6.85 17.11
N TRP A 202 9.49 -6.36 18.17
CA TRP A 202 10.65 -7.00 18.77
C TRP A 202 10.28 -8.24 19.59
N ASP A 203 9.06 -8.26 20.15
CA ASP A 203 8.53 -9.42 20.87
C ASP A 203 8.07 -10.52 19.90
N LEU A 204 7.55 -10.13 18.74
CA LEU A 204 7.04 -11.05 17.72
C LEU A 204 8.12 -11.75 16.90
N TYR A 205 9.22 -11.05 16.65
CA TYR A 205 10.33 -11.54 15.84
C TYR A 205 11.64 -11.48 16.64
N PRO A 206 11.80 -12.33 17.67
CA PRO A 206 13.04 -12.41 18.42
C PRO A 206 14.13 -13.07 17.55
N GLY A 207 15.33 -12.51 17.54
CA GLY A 207 16.44 -13.07 16.76
C GLY A 207 17.68 -12.20 16.72
N ALA A 208 18.77 -12.76 16.19
CA ALA A 208 20.05 -12.06 16.08
C ALA A 208 19.98 -10.78 15.23
N SER A 209 19.02 -10.71 14.31
CA SER A 209 18.78 -9.56 13.43
C SER A 209 18.09 -8.38 14.12
N VAL A 210 17.46 -8.58 15.28
CA VAL A 210 16.68 -7.55 15.99
C VAL A 210 17.52 -6.30 16.25
N ARG A 211 18.76 -6.48 16.71
CA ARG A 211 19.66 -5.36 17.00
C ARG A 211 19.93 -4.52 15.75
N PHE A 212 20.21 -5.18 14.62
CA PHE A 212 20.46 -4.51 13.34
C PHE A 212 19.26 -3.67 12.90
N PHE A 213 18.05 -4.24 12.90
CA PHE A 213 16.83 -3.52 12.49
C PHE A 213 16.48 -2.39 13.46
N ARG A 214 16.60 -2.64 14.77
CA ARG A 214 16.35 -1.64 15.81
C ARG A 214 17.24 -0.41 15.62
N ASP A 215 18.55 -0.60 15.45
CA ASP A 215 19.50 0.49 15.26
C ASP A 215 19.14 1.36 14.04
N LYS A 216 18.69 0.73 12.94
CA LYS A 216 18.26 1.45 11.73
C LYS A 216 16.94 2.21 11.93
N PHE A 217 15.98 1.60 12.61
CA PHE A 217 14.67 2.22 12.85
C PHE A 217 14.81 3.39 13.82
N GLU A 218 15.56 3.21 14.91
CA GLU A 218 15.88 4.27 15.87
C GLU A 218 16.67 5.41 15.21
N LEU A 219 17.60 5.10 14.29
CA LEU A 219 18.29 6.12 13.51
C LEU A 219 17.34 6.93 12.64
N ALA A 220 16.38 6.30 11.96
CA ALA A 220 15.38 7.00 11.16
C ALA A 220 14.54 7.94 12.03
N VAL A 221 14.06 7.47 13.19
CA VAL A 221 13.29 8.28 14.14
C VAL A 221 14.11 9.47 14.65
N ARG A 222 15.35 9.22 15.11
CA ARG A 222 16.24 10.25 15.67
C ARG A 222 16.59 11.33 14.65
N THR A 223 16.88 10.94 13.42
CA THR A 223 17.29 11.86 12.35
C THR A 223 16.11 12.53 11.64
N ARG A 224 14.89 12.00 11.81
CA ARG A 224 13.69 12.37 11.06
C ARG A 224 13.91 12.34 9.54
N LYS A 225 14.79 11.47 9.07
CA LYS A 225 15.10 11.27 7.66
C LYS A 225 14.82 9.83 7.24
N PRO A 226 14.41 9.60 5.98
CA PRO A 226 14.28 8.26 5.46
C PRO A 226 15.62 7.52 5.50
N ILE A 227 15.59 6.26 5.91
CA ILE A 227 16.76 5.38 5.91
C ILE A 227 16.47 4.19 4.98
N THR A 228 17.35 3.97 4.01
CA THR A 228 17.30 2.82 3.11
C THR A 228 18.48 1.91 3.39
N PHE A 229 18.24 0.60 3.45
CA PHE A 229 19.30 -0.39 3.62
C PHE A 229 18.87 -1.74 3.05
N GLU A 230 19.85 -2.57 2.75
CA GLU A 230 19.64 -3.94 2.31
C GLU A 230 19.93 -4.92 3.43
N TYR A 231 19.25 -6.05 3.40
CA TYR A 231 19.44 -7.15 4.34
C TYR A 231 19.35 -8.48 3.60
N LYS A 232 20.38 -9.32 3.73
CA LYS A 232 20.39 -10.67 3.18
C LYS A 232 19.80 -11.64 4.21
N ILE A 233 18.70 -12.30 3.84
CA ILE A 233 18.10 -13.36 4.64
C ILE A 233 19.02 -14.58 4.57
N ILE A 234 19.48 -15.07 5.71
CA ILE A 234 20.49 -16.14 5.75
C ILE A 234 19.87 -17.47 5.31
N GLU A 235 18.61 -17.71 5.69
CA GLU A 235 17.88 -18.95 5.47
C GLU A 235 17.54 -19.18 4.00
N THR A 236 17.20 -18.12 3.27
CA THR A 236 16.78 -18.20 1.85
C THR A 236 17.84 -17.67 0.90
N GLY A 237 18.81 -16.89 1.37
CA GLY A 237 19.79 -16.19 0.54
C GLY A 237 19.25 -14.93 -0.15
N ASN A 238 17.94 -14.66 -0.07
CA ASN A 238 17.30 -13.52 -0.71
C ASN A 238 17.82 -12.20 -0.13
N VAL A 239 17.90 -11.19 -0.98
CA VAL A 239 18.26 -9.83 -0.59
C VAL A 239 17.00 -8.97 -0.56
N MET A 240 16.69 -8.46 0.62
CA MET A 240 15.57 -7.56 0.85
C MET A 240 16.09 -6.13 0.96
N GLU A 241 15.47 -5.20 0.23
CA GLU A 241 15.66 -3.76 0.43
C GLU A 241 14.58 -3.24 1.38
N PHE A 242 14.98 -2.49 2.41
CA PHE A 242 14.10 -1.83 3.36
C PHE A 242 14.22 -0.32 3.22
N ARG A 243 13.08 0.37 3.20
CA ARG A 243 12.96 1.83 3.22
C ARG A 243 12.10 2.23 4.41
N VAL A 244 12.71 2.95 5.35
CA VAL A 244 12.10 3.35 6.62
C VAL A 244 11.86 4.85 6.59
N PHE A 245 10.60 5.25 6.66
CA PHE A 245 10.17 6.65 6.66
C PHE A 245 9.64 7.02 8.04
N PRO A 246 10.31 7.92 8.79
CA PRO A 246 9.79 8.38 10.07
C PRO A 246 8.60 9.33 9.85
N PHE A 247 7.62 9.27 10.73
CA PHE A 247 6.50 10.20 10.80
C PHE A 247 6.17 10.53 12.26
N GLU A 248 5.22 11.43 12.49
CA GLU A 248 4.96 11.99 13.81
C GLU A 248 4.64 10.96 14.89
N GLU A 249 3.96 9.87 14.54
CA GLU A 249 3.55 8.82 15.48
C GLU A 249 4.37 7.52 15.39
N GLY A 250 5.44 7.48 14.58
CA GLY A 250 6.31 6.30 14.48
C GLY A 250 7.06 6.17 13.16
N VAL A 251 7.07 4.98 12.56
CA VAL A 251 7.78 4.69 11.31
C VAL A 251 6.95 3.88 10.33
N SER A 252 7.04 4.23 9.05
CA SER A 252 6.49 3.47 7.92
C SER A 252 7.62 2.71 7.25
N VAL A 253 7.47 1.41 7.07
CA VAL A 253 8.49 0.52 6.52
C VAL A 253 7.97 -0.12 5.26
N PHE A 254 8.69 0.12 4.16
CA PHE A 254 8.49 -0.56 2.90
C PHE A 254 9.62 -1.54 2.67
N PHE A 255 9.31 -2.71 2.17
CA PHE A 255 10.33 -3.70 1.86
C PHE A 255 9.98 -4.54 0.64
N GLN A 256 11.01 -4.85 -0.14
CA GLN A 256 10.87 -5.59 -1.39
C GLN A 256 12.05 -6.55 -1.57
N ASP A 257 11.77 -7.65 -2.24
CA ASP A 257 12.81 -8.59 -2.66
C ASP A 257 13.47 -8.04 -3.93
N ILE A 258 14.76 -7.75 -3.84
CA ILE A 258 15.54 -7.22 -4.96
C ILE A 258 16.47 -8.28 -5.57
N THR A 259 16.33 -9.55 -5.19
CA THR A 259 17.24 -10.63 -5.61
C THR A 259 17.26 -10.78 -7.13
N GLU A 260 16.09 -10.89 -7.77
CA GLU A 260 16.01 -10.97 -9.24
C GLU A 260 16.48 -9.69 -9.93
N LYS A 261 16.17 -8.53 -9.33
CA LYS A 261 16.60 -7.24 -9.87
C LYS A 261 18.12 -7.13 -9.86
N ARG A 262 18.78 -7.45 -8.74
CA ARG A 262 20.24 -7.46 -8.63
C ARG A 262 20.88 -8.43 -9.60
N LYS A 263 20.31 -9.62 -9.75
CA LYS A 263 20.80 -10.61 -10.71
C LYS A 263 20.75 -10.05 -12.13
N ARG A 264 19.62 -9.47 -12.54
CA ARG A 264 19.45 -8.84 -13.85
C ARG A 264 20.42 -7.67 -14.07
N ASP A 265 20.57 -6.81 -13.06
CA ASP A 265 21.48 -5.65 -13.13
C ASP A 265 22.94 -6.10 -13.24
N SER A 266 23.32 -7.16 -12.50
CA SER A 266 24.66 -7.76 -12.57
C SER A 266 24.92 -8.39 -13.94
N GLU A 267 23.98 -9.17 -14.48
CA GLU A 267 24.08 -9.77 -15.82
C GLU A 267 24.23 -8.69 -16.90
N GLN A 268 23.43 -7.62 -16.83
CA GLN A 268 23.54 -6.51 -17.77
C GLN A 268 24.88 -5.78 -17.64
N ASN A 269 25.40 -5.60 -16.43
CA ASN A 269 26.68 -4.93 -16.23
C ASN A 269 27.83 -5.75 -16.82
N ILE A 270 27.83 -7.08 -16.63
CA ILE A 270 28.80 -7.99 -17.24
C ILE A 270 28.76 -7.88 -18.77
N LEU A 271 27.57 -7.92 -19.38
CA LEU A 271 27.43 -7.81 -20.83
C LEU A 271 27.91 -6.46 -21.36
N LYS A 272 27.66 -5.36 -20.65
CA LYS A 272 28.17 -4.03 -21.00
C LYS A 272 29.69 -3.97 -20.93
N GLU A 273 30.30 -4.51 -19.87
CA GLU A 273 31.77 -4.56 -19.77
C GLU A 273 32.39 -5.36 -20.91
N ILE A 274 31.81 -6.52 -21.25
CA ILE A 274 32.25 -7.34 -22.38
C ILE A 274 32.19 -6.54 -23.68
N ALA A 275 31.05 -5.89 -23.97
CA ALA A 275 30.86 -5.09 -25.18
C ALA A 275 31.82 -3.89 -25.27
N LEU A 276 32.26 -3.32 -24.15
CA LEU A 276 33.21 -2.21 -24.10
C LEU A 276 34.69 -2.63 -24.22
N LYS A 277 35.04 -3.80 -23.67
CA LYS A 277 36.44 -4.27 -23.60
C LYS A 277 36.83 -5.11 -24.81
N ILE A 278 35.95 -5.95 -25.35
CA ILE A 278 36.25 -6.82 -26.51
C ILE A 278 36.76 -6.05 -27.74
N PRO A 279 36.13 -4.92 -28.17
CA PRO A 279 36.58 -4.20 -29.36
C PRO A 279 38.00 -3.61 -29.26
N LYS A 280 38.57 -3.55 -28.05
CA LYS A 280 39.92 -3.03 -27.79
C LYS A 280 40.99 -4.11 -27.84
N ALA A 281 40.61 -5.38 -27.92
CA ALA A 281 41.55 -6.49 -27.99
C ALA A 281 42.32 -6.46 -29.32
N SER A 282 43.63 -6.71 -29.24
CA SER A 282 44.54 -6.78 -30.38
C SER A 282 44.52 -8.14 -31.10
N SER A 283 43.93 -9.16 -30.47
CA SER A 283 43.86 -10.51 -31.02
C SER A 283 42.62 -11.28 -30.54
N VAL A 284 42.26 -12.35 -31.25
CA VAL A 284 41.20 -13.28 -30.82
C VAL A 284 41.52 -13.87 -29.45
N LYS A 285 42.80 -14.18 -29.17
CA LYS A 285 43.23 -14.71 -27.87
C LYS A 285 42.94 -13.72 -26.74
N GLU A 286 43.35 -12.47 -26.91
CA GLU A 286 43.12 -11.41 -25.94
C GLU A 286 41.63 -11.12 -25.72
N SER A 287 40.80 -11.21 -26.79
CA SER A 287 39.33 -11.09 -26.67
C SER A 287 38.74 -12.16 -25.74
N PHE A 288 39.20 -13.41 -25.84
CA PHE A 288 38.75 -14.49 -24.96
C PHE A 288 39.25 -14.32 -23.52
N GLU A 289 40.49 -13.86 -23.31
CA GLU A 289 41.02 -13.59 -21.97
C GLU A 289 40.24 -12.48 -21.26
N ILE A 290 39.94 -11.38 -21.96
CA ILE A 290 39.09 -10.28 -21.47
C ILE A 290 37.68 -10.78 -21.13
N LEU A 291 37.09 -11.59 -22.03
CA LEU A 291 35.76 -12.18 -21.82
C LEU A 291 35.75 -13.03 -20.54
N PHE A 292 36.73 -13.91 -20.39
CA PHE A 292 36.85 -14.80 -19.25
C PHE A 292 37.08 -14.06 -17.94
N GLU A 293 37.99 -13.10 -17.92
CA GLU A 293 38.23 -12.25 -16.76
C GLU A 293 36.93 -11.55 -16.31
N THR A 294 36.20 -10.96 -17.26
CA THR A 294 34.99 -10.20 -16.96
C THR A 294 33.88 -11.10 -16.40
N ILE A 295 33.70 -12.29 -16.97
CA ILE A 295 32.72 -13.26 -16.46
C ILE A 295 33.12 -13.79 -15.09
N CYS A 296 34.36 -14.22 -14.91
CA CYS A 296 34.84 -14.78 -13.65
C CYS A 296 34.83 -13.75 -12.51
N LYS A 297 35.12 -12.47 -12.79
CA LYS A 297 34.99 -11.39 -11.79
C LYS A 297 33.53 -11.03 -11.48
N GLY A 298 32.64 -11.15 -12.46
CA GLY A 298 31.22 -10.83 -12.30
C GLY A 298 30.35 -11.98 -11.77
N THR A 299 30.90 -13.20 -11.70
CA THR A 299 30.19 -14.42 -11.29
C THR A 299 30.97 -15.17 -10.22
N PHE A 300 30.44 -16.29 -9.75
CA PHE A 300 31.14 -17.18 -8.80
C PHE A 300 32.09 -18.18 -9.50
N TRP A 301 32.41 -17.99 -10.78
CA TRP A 301 33.27 -18.88 -11.54
C TRP A 301 34.75 -18.54 -11.32
N ASN A 302 35.51 -19.48 -10.77
CA ASN A 302 36.91 -19.28 -10.40
C ASN A 302 37.86 -19.37 -11.60
N PHE A 303 37.44 -19.98 -12.71
CA PHE A 303 38.25 -20.03 -13.93
C PHE A 303 37.43 -20.30 -15.19
N ALA A 304 38.05 -20.02 -16.34
CA ALA A 304 37.55 -20.36 -17.66
C ALA A 304 38.72 -20.68 -18.59
N GLN A 305 38.51 -21.59 -19.55
CA GLN A 305 39.52 -21.94 -20.57
C GLN A 305 38.85 -22.38 -21.87
N THR A 306 39.59 -22.31 -22.98
CA THR A 306 39.16 -22.86 -24.27
C THR A 306 39.79 -24.21 -24.57
N TRP A 307 39.06 -25.04 -25.30
CA TRP A 307 39.55 -26.28 -25.91
C TRP A 307 39.38 -26.21 -27.42
N ARG A 308 40.27 -26.87 -28.17
CA ARG A 308 40.24 -26.90 -29.63
C ARG A 308 40.06 -28.34 -30.12
N PHE A 309 39.28 -28.51 -31.18
CA PHE A 309 39.16 -29.78 -31.89
C PHE A 309 40.18 -29.83 -33.04
N GLN A 310 41.11 -30.77 -33.00
CA GLN A 310 42.14 -30.93 -34.02
C GLN A 310 42.46 -32.41 -34.22
N ASN A 311 42.60 -32.84 -35.47
CA ASN A 311 42.99 -34.22 -35.84
C ASN A 311 42.13 -35.32 -35.18
N GLY A 312 40.81 -35.08 -35.06
CA GLY A 312 39.87 -36.04 -34.49
C GLY A 312 39.88 -36.11 -32.95
N LYS A 313 40.64 -35.23 -32.27
CA LYS A 313 40.72 -35.14 -30.82
C LYS A 313 40.45 -33.73 -30.33
N ILE A 314 39.98 -33.63 -29.10
CA ILE A 314 39.79 -32.38 -28.37
C ILE A 314 41.01 -32.20 -27.47
N VAL A 315 41.76 -31.13 -27.68
CA VAL A 315 43.04 -30.88 -27.02
C VAL A 315 43.09 -29.48 -26.42
N LEU A 316 43.90 -29.35 -25.36
CA LEU A 316 44.29 -28.08 -24.78
C LEU A 316 45.67 -27.71 -25.36
N GLU A 317 45.80 -26.53 -25.95
CA GLU A 317 47.07 -26.04 -26.49
C GLU A 317 47.67 -24.99 -25.56
N GLU A 318 49.00 -24.85 -25.57
CA GLU A 318 49.72 -23.90 -24.72
C GLU A 318 49.22 -22.45 -24.93
N ASN A 319 48.82 -22.13 -26.16
CA ASN A 319 48.29 -20.83 -26.54
C ASN A 319 46.78 -20.68 -26.34
N SER A 320 46.07 -21.68 -25.81
CA SER A 320 44.64 -21.59 -25.53
C SER A 320 44.35 -20.46 -24.52
N PRO A 321 43.40 -19.54 -24.82
CA PRO A 321 42.92 -18.55 -23.88
C PRO A 321 42.42 -19.16 -22.57
N TRP A 322 42.63 -18.44 -21.46
CA TRP A 322 42.20 -18.86 -20.14
C TRP A 322 42.20 -17.69 -19.16
N TYR A 323 41.50 -17.85 -18.04
CA TYR A 323 41.58 -16.97 -16.88
C TYR A 323 41.33 -17.77 -15.61
N SER A 324 41.97 -17.41 -14.50
CA SER A 324 41.62 -17.95 -13.19
C SER A 324 41.91 -16.96 -12.07
N THR A 325 41.09 -17.00 -11.03
CA THR A 325 41.32 -16.29 -9.77
C THR A 325 42.12 -17.11 -8.75
N GLU A 326 42.42 -18.38 -9.04
CA GLU A 326 42.99 -19.34 -8.09
C GLU A 326 44.34 -19.89 -8.58
N ALA A 327 45.36 -19.89 -7.72
CA ALA A 327 46.68 -20.42 -8.08
C ALA A 327 46.69 -21.95 -8.29
N THR A 328 45.77 -22.67 -7.64
CA THR A 328 45.61 -24.12 -7.77
C THR A 328 45.19 -24.55 -9.17
N PHE A 329 44.54 -23.66 -9.93
CA PHE A 329 44.12 -23.92 -11.30
C PHE A 329 45.29 -24.23 -12.24
N LEU A 330 46.47 -23.65 -12.02
CA LEU A 330 47.64 -23.90 -12.88
C LEU A 330 48.05 -25.38 -12.88
N ARG A 331 47.97 -26.06 -11.73
CA ARG A 331 48.28 -27.50 -11.62
C ARG A 331 47.28 -28.34 -12.38
N TYR A 332 45.99 -28.03 -12.24
CA TYR A 332 44.92 -28.68 -12.98
C TYR A 332 45.11 -28.53 -14.49
N ARG A 333 45.42 -27.31 -14.93
CA ARG A 333 45.63 -27.02 -16.34
C ARG A 333 46.82 -27.77 -16.94
N ILE A 334 47.92 -27.89 -16.19
CA ILE A 334 49.08 -28.67 -16.64
C ILE A 334 48.70 -30.14 -16.87
N ALA A 335 47.93 -30.73 -15.96
CA ALA A 335 47.44 -32.10 -16.12
C ALA A 335 46.52 -32.26 -17.36
N CYS A 336 45.76 -31.22 -17.72
CA CYS A 336 44.92 -31.20 -18.92
C CYS A 336 45.72 -31.20 -20.24
N PHE A 337 46.96 -30.71 -20.27
CA PHE A 337 47.79 -30.77 -21.49
C PHE A 337 48.16 -32.20 -21.88
N GLU A 338 48.31 -33.07 -20.89
CA GLU A 338 48.69 -34.48 -21.08
C GLU A 338 47.47 -35.37 -21.41
N THR A 339 46.25 -34.81 -21.40
CA THR A 339 44.99 -35.53 -21.61
C THR A 339 44.16 -34.92 -22.74
N GLY A 340 44.13 -35.61 -23.89
CA GLY A 340 43.17 -35.33 -24.96
C GLY A 340 41.87 -36.11 -24.77
N PHE A 341 40.75 -35.56 -25.25
CA PHE A 341 39.43 -36.19 -25.21
C PHE A 341 38.93 -36.54 -26.63
N SER A 342 38.15 -37.59 -26.76
CA SER A 342 37.42 -37.90 -27.99
C SER A 342 36.03 -37.24 -27.96
N PRO A 343 35.40 -36.94 -29.12
CA PRO A 343 33.99 -36.52 -29.14
C PRO A 343 33.08 -37.52 -28.42
N GLY A 344 32.22 -37.03 -27.52
CA GLY A 344 31.39 -37.86 -26.63
C GLY A 344 32.09 -38.42 -25.38
N GLU A 345 33.40 -38.21 -25.21
CA GLU A 345 34.16 -38.68 -24.05
C GLU A 345 34.18 -37.63 -22.93
N GLY A 346 33.50 -37.94 -21.83
CA GLY A 346 33.38 -37.04 -20.69
C GLY A 346 32.65 -35.74 -20.98
N VAL A 347 32.61 -34.84 -20.01
CA VAL A 347 31.86 -33.57 -20.12
C VAL A 347 32.36 -32.75 -21.30
N ILE A 348 33.67 -32.65 -21.49
CA ILE A 348 34.28 -31.88 -22.58
C ILE A 348 33.92 -32.51 -23.92
N GLY A 349 34.11 -33.82 -24.08
CA GLY A 349 33.75 -34.53 -25.31
C GLY A 349 32.27 -34.44 -25.67
N GLU A 350 31.39 -34.54 -24.68
CA GLU A 350 29.95 -34.41 -24.87
C GLU A 350 29.53 -33.00 -25.29
N VAL A 351 30.15 -31.94 -24.78
CA VAL A 351 29.86 -30.56 -25.21
C VAL A 351 30.23 -30.37 -26.68
N PHE A 352 31.36 -30.95 -27.13
CA PHE A 352 31.76 -30.92 -28.53
C PHE A 352 30.85 -31.76 -29.44
N SER A 353 30.36 -32.92 -28.99
CA SER A 353 29.46 -33.75 -29.82
C SER A 353 28.03 -33.19 -29.87
N THR A 354 27.48 -32.78 -28.74
CA THR A 354 26.07 -32.34 -28.63
C THR A 354 25.84 -30.89 -29.05
N HIS A 355 26.90 -30.08 -29.15
CA HIS A 355 26.83 -28.64 -29.42
C HIS A 355 25.99 -27.86 -28.38
N LYS A 356 25.72 -28.46 -27.21
CA LYS A 356 24.94 -27.85 -26.13
C LYS A 356 25.85 -27.44 -24.98
N ILE A 357 25.59 -26.25 -24.44
CA ILE A 357 26.25 -25.79 -23.21
C ILE A 357 25.81 -26.71 -22.07
N ARG A 358 26.78 -27.21 -21.31
CA ARG A 358 26.54 -28.05 -20.13
C ARG A 358 27.05 -27.35 -18.88
N PHE A 359 26.18 -27.23 -17.89
CA PHE A 359 26.54 -26.73 -16.56
C PHE A 359 26.85 -27.93 -15.66
N VAL A 360 28.05 -27.96 -15.10
CA VAL A 360 28.46 -29.01 -14.17
C VAL A 360 28.65 -28.39 -12.80
N ASN A 361 27.82 -28.85 -11.85
CA ASN A 361 27.79 -28.33 -10.49
C ASN A 361 28.97 -28.82 -9.63
N ASP A 362 29.56 -29.95 -10.00
CA ASP A 362 30.68 -30.57 -9.29
C ASP A 362 31.53 -31.40 -10.25
N VAL A 363 32.69 -30.84 -10.57
CA VAL A 363 33.65 -31.36 -11.55
C VAL A 363 34.27 -32.69 -11.06
N GLN A 364 34.29 -32.97 -9.75
CA GLN A 364 34.86 -34.21 -9.19
C GLN A 364 33.96 -35.44 -9.28
N LYS A 365 32.65 -35.27 -9.37
CA LYS A 365 31.72 -36.41 -9.48
C LYS A 365 31.75 -37.06 -10.86
N GLU A 366 32.34 -36.36 -11.82
CA GLU A 366 32.57 -36.85 -13.16
C GLU A 366 33.84 -37.72 -13.13
N LYS A 367 33.68 -39.03 -13.36
CA LYS A 367 34.74 -40.06 -13.33
C LYS A 367 35.89 -39.83 -14.33
N ILE A 368 35.87 -38.73 -15.08
CA ILE A 368 36.61 -38.56 -16.34
C ILE A 368 37.65 -37.43 -16.25
N LEU A 369 37.71 -36.68 -15.14
CA LEU A 369 38.85 -35.81 -14.88
C LEU A 369 39.97 -36.61 -14.21
N LYS A 370 40.97 -36.98 -15.01
CA LYS A 370 42.20 -37.60 -14.51
C LYS A 370 42.98 -36.58 -13.68
N GLY A 371 42.73 -36.58 -12.36
CA GLY A 371 43.45 -35.74 -11.41
C GLY A 371 42.54 -35.22 -10.30
N GLN A 372 43.01 -35.29 -9.05
CA GLN A 372 42.28 -34.79 -7.89
C GLN A 372 42.02 -33.29 -8.02
N VAL A 373 40.76 -32.88 -7.98
CA VAL A 373 40.38 -31.48 -7.73
C VAL A 373 39.39 -31.43 -6.56
N LEU A 374 39.12 -30.26 -5.96
CA LEU A 374 38.27 -30.06 -4.75
C LEU A 374 37.18 -28.94 -5.00
N CYS A 375 35.94 -29.11 -4.50
CA CYS A 375 34.60 -28.63 -5.03
C CYS A 375 34.12 -27.17 -4.75
N PHE A 376 33.07 -26.64 -5.47
CA PHE A 376 31.66 -26.36 -5.03
C PHE A 376 30.74 -25.63 -6.08
N LYS A 377 29.40 -25.56 -5.83
CA LYS A 377 28.23 -25.23 -6.72
C LYS A 377 28.09 -23.75 -7.21
N PRO A 378 27.62 -23.51 -8.46
CA PRO A 378 27.06 -22.24 -8.90
C PRO A 378 25.52 -22.16 -8.79
N GLU A 379 25.00 -21.01 -8.39
CA GLU A 379 23.60 -20.60 -8.62
C GLU A 379 23.58 -19.54 -9.71
N SER A 380 22.78 -19.80 -10.76
CA SER A 380 22.54 -18.99 -11.97
C SER A 380 23.56 -19.08 -13.11
N GLY A 381 23.03 -19.33 -14.32
CA GLY A 381 23.77 -19.36 -15.57
C GLY A 381 23.47 -18.13 -16.43
N LEU A 382 24.52 -17.52 -16.97
CA LEU A 382 24.45 -16.55 -18.06
C LEU A 382 24.45 -17.31 -19.40
N GLY A 383 23.42 -17.07 -20.22
CA GLY A 383 23.34 -17.63 -21.57
C GLY A 383 24.22 -16.87 -22.56
N LEU A 384 25.51 -17.21 -22.65
CA LEU A 384 26.38 -16.74 -23.73
C LEU A 384 26.36 -17.76 -24.87
N GLN A 385 25.44 -17.58 -25.83
CA GLN A 385 25.21 -18.56 -26.89
C GLN A 385 25.95 -18.28 -28.21
N SER A 386 26.78 -17.23 -28.32
CA SER A 386 27.23 -16.74 -29.64
C SER A 386 28.74 -16.49 -29.84
N LEU A 387 29.64 -17.10 -29.06
CA LEU A 387 31.09 -16.84 -29.16
C LEU A 387 31.95 -18.09 -29.45
N CYS A 388 31.44 -19.05 -30.22
CA CYS A 388 32.22 -20.23 -30.63
C CYS A 388 32.42 -20.26 -32.15
N GLU A 389 33.68 -20.25 -32.58
CA GLU A 389 34.07 -20.73 -33.92
C GLU A 389 33.77 -22.25 -34.03
N PRO A 390 33.65 -22.83 -35.24
CA PRO A 390 33.31 -24.24 -35.42
C PRO A 390 34.23 -25.20 -34.64
N ASP A 391 35.53 -24.86 -34.54
CA ASP A 391 36.57 -25.74 -34.01
C ASP A 391 36.97 -25.44 -32.56
N MET A 392 36.36 -24.45 -31.92
CA MET A 392 36.71 -24.03 -30.55
C MET A 392 35.48 -23.93 -29.65
N LYS A 393 35.57 -24.51 -28.44
CA LYS A 393 34.51 -24.43 -27.42
C LYS A 393 35.02 -23.85 -26.10
N LEU A 394 34.15 -23.06 -25.48
CA LEU A 394 34.37 -22.45 -24.17
C LEU A 394 33.94 -23.41 -23.06
N THR A 395 34.74 -23.55 -22.01
CA THR A 395 34.35 -24.30 -20.82
C THR A 395 34.55 -23.45 -19.57
N PHE A 396 33.52 -23.39 -18.74
CA PHE A 396 33.47 -22.60 -17.51
C PHE A 396 33.30 -23.51 -16.31
N TRP A 397 33.97 -23.18 -15.22
CA TRP A 397 34.00 -24.01 -14.02
C TRP A 397 34.22 -23.17 -12.75
N SER A 398 33.79 -23.69 -11.61
CA SER A 398 33.98 -23.08 -10.27
C SER A 398 34.69 -24.08 -9.35
N PHE A 399 35.70 -23.61 -8.62
CA PHE A 399 36.43 -24.37 -7.59
C PHE A 399 36.49 -23.52 -6.33
N VAL A 400 36.00 -24.03 -5.20
CA VAL A 400 36.17 -23.38 -3.90
C VAL A 400 37.28 -24.11 -3.14
N PRO A 401 38.39 -23.45 -2.77
CA PRO A 401 39.38 -24.07 -1.91
C PRO A 401 38.77 -24.32 -0.52
N ARG A 402 38.82 -25.56 -0.02
CA ARG A 402 38.75 -25.78 1.44
C ARG A 402 40.12 -25.45 2.01
N LEU A 403 40.23 -24.33 2.72
CA LEU A 403 41.27 -24.16 3.74
C LEU A 403 40.96 -25.12 4.88
N SER A 404 41.46 -26.35 4.80
CA SER A 404 41.55 -27.22 5.97
C SER A 404 42.62 -26.65 6.89
N TRP A 405 42.19 -25.95 7.93
CA TRP A 405 43.03 -25.74 9.10
C TRP A 405 43.29 -27.09 9.77
N ILE A 406 44.54 -27.28 10.15
CA ILE A 406 45.06 -28.37 10.96
C ILE A 406 44.14 -28.62 12.17
N GLN A 407 43.73 -29.88 12.37
CA GLN A 407 43.70 -30.53 13.67
C GLN A 407 44.14 -31.98 13.52
#